data_AF-A0A1A9QG89-F1
#
_entry.id   AF-A0A1A9QG89-F1
#
_cell.length_a   1.000
_cell.length_b   1.000
_cell.length_c   1.000
_cell.angle_alpha   90.00
_cell.angle_beta   90.00
_cell.angle_gamma   90.00
#
_symmetry.space_group_name_H-M   'P 1'
#
loop_
_entity.id
_entity.type
_entity.pdbx_description
1 polymer ?
#
loop_
_entity_poly.entity_id
_entity_poly.type
_entity_poly.pdbx_seq_one_letter_code
_entity_poly.pdbx_strand_id
1 'polypeptide(L)'
;MVAASLGGVKAKNTIDYKKKVSYYGKISSKSTQIFSNDSILKGWYFPNWEDDEIWKKQYGRLSGSVGYSANIKKKYTTPQSFRDYCFEEAKKATNLEGCPSNEGWCTTCGREKAWDRK
;
A
#
# COMPACT_ATOMS: atom_id res chain seq x y z
N MET A 1 -26.49 -29.27 18.16
CA MET A 1 -26.27 -27.97 17.49
C MET A 1 -24.78 -27.67 17.51
N VAL A 2 -24.13 -27.61 16.35
CA VAL A 2 -22.72 -27.21 16.26
C VAL A 2 -22.68 -25.68 16.43
N ALA A 3 -22.40 -25.22 17.65
CA ALA A 3 -22.04 -23.83 17.91
C ALA A 3 -20.61 -23.60 17.40
N ALA A 4 -20.47 -23.51 16.07
CA ALA A 4 -19.22 -23.11 15.43
C ALA A 4 -19.02 -21.61 15.63
N SER A 5 -18.45 -21.26 16.79
CA SER A 5 -17.42 -20.23 16.96
C SER A 5 -17.42 -19.07 15.94
N LEU A 6 -18.44 -18.22 16.03
CA LEU A 6 -18.44 -16.86 15.44
C LEU A 6 -17.25 -16.00 15.93
N GLY A 7 -16.58 -16.41 17.02
CA GLY A 7 -15.35 -15.79 17.51
C GLY A 7 -14.10 -16.09 16.67
N GLY A 8 -14.04 -17.24 15.97
CA GLY A 8 -12.85 -17.65 15.22
C GLY A 8 -12.61 -16.79 13.97
N VAL A 9 -13.67 -16.40 13.28
CA VAL A 9 -13.60 -15.55 12.09
C VAL A 9 -13.15 -14.12 12.46
N LYS A 10 -13.69 -13.55 13.54
CA LYS A 10 -13.28 -12.23 14.02
C LYS A 10 -11.83 -12.23 14.50
N ALA A 11 -11.40 -13.25 15.24
CA ALA A 11 -10.01 -13.37 15.70
C ALA A 11 -9.02 -13.50 14.53
N LYS A 12 -9.33 -14.32 13.52
CA LYS A 12 -8.50 -14.48 12.32
C LYS A 12 -8.35 -13.18 11.54
N ASN A 13 -9.45 -12.44 11.35
CA ASN A 13 -9.42 -11.15 10.66
C ASN A 13 -8.60 -10.11 11.42
N THR A 14 -8.69 -10.07 12.75
CA THR A 14 -7.87 -9.18 13.59
C THR A 14 -6.38 -9.53 13.52
N ILE A 15 -6.03 -10.82 13.50
CA ILE A 15 -4.64 -11.26 13.38
C ILE A 15 -4.08 -10.91 11.99
N ASP A 16 -4.85 -11.12 10.93
CA ASP A 16 -4.47 -10.75 9.56
C ASP A 16 -4.25 -9.24 9.43
N TYR A 17 -5.17 -8.44 9.99
CA TYR A 17 -5.04 -6.99 10.06
C TYR A 17 -3.77 -6.55 10.79
N LYS A 18 -3.51 -7.06 12.00
CA LYS A 18 -2.30 -6.72 12.76
C LYS A 18 -1.02 -7.10 12.03
N LYS A 19 -1.01 -8.23 11.31
CA LYS A 19 0.12 -8.64 10.47
C LYS A 19 0.34 -7.65 9.33
N LYS A 20 -0.73 -7.24 8.65
CA LYS A 20 -0.67 -6.24 7.58
C LYS A 20 -0.11 -4.91 8.08
N VAL A 21 -0.64 -4.40 9.20
CA VAL A 21 -0.13 -3.20 9.87
C VAL A 21 1.35 -3.30 10.19
N SER A 22 1.77 -4.37 10.87
CA SER A 22 3.17 -4.53 11.29
C SER A 22 4.12 -4.65 10.10
N TYR A 23 3.73 -5.41 9.07
CA TYR A 23 4.55 -5.61 7.88
C TYR A 23 4.69 -4.32 7.06
N TYR A 24 3.57 -3.64 6.81
CA TYR A 24 3.58 -2.39 6.04
C TYR A 24 4.27 -1.25 6.80
N GLY A 25 4.16 -1.22 8.14
CA GLY A 25 4.90 -0.27 8.97
C GLY A 25 6.42 -0.42 8.82
N LYS A 26 6.92 -1.66 8.74
CA LYS A 26 8.34 -1.92 8.45
C LYS A 26 8.74 -1.46 7.06
N ILE A 27 7.89 -1.67 6.06
CA ILE A 27 8.15 -1.22 4.69
C ILE A 27 8.15 0.31 4.61
N SER A 28 7.18 0.98 5.22
CA SER A 28 7.10 2.44 5.28
C SER A 28 8.34 3.06 5.94
N SER A 29 8.78 2.51 7.06
CA SER A 29 10.00 2.97 7.74
C SER A 29 11.25 2.75 6.90
N LYS A 30 11.44 1.54 6.34
CA LYS A 30 12.64 1.22 5.54
C LYS A 30 12.69 2.01 4.24
N SER A 31 11.57 2.09 3.52
CA SER A 31 11.48 2.88 2.28
C SER A 31 11.77 4.35 2.52
N THR A 32 11.24 4.95 3.59
CA THR A 32 11.55 6.34 3.93
C THR A 32 13.06 6.54 4.12
N GLN A 33 13.74 5.61 4.80
CA GLN A 33 15.19 5.67 4.98
C GLN A 33 15.95 5.52 3.66
N ILE A 34 15.57 4.56 2.82
CA ILE A 34 16.19 4.31 1.51
C ILE A 34 15.99 5.53 0.59
N PHE A 35 14.76 6.00 0.46
CA PHE A 35 14.37 7.10 -0.42
C PHE A 35 14.94 8.45 0.03
N SER A 36 15.25 8.63 1.32
CA SER A 36 15.88 9.86 1.81
C SER A 36 17.30 10.08 1.25
N ASN A 37 17.98 8.99 0.87
CA ASN A 37 19.32 9.02 0.30
C ASN A 37 19.33 9.00 -1.24
N ASP A 38 18.16 8.84 -1.86
CA ASP A 38 18.00 8.81 -3.31
C ASP A 38 17.70 10.23 -3.84
N SER A 39 18.31 10.63 -4.96
CA SER A 39 18.14 11.99 -5.50
C SER A 39 16.77 12.24 -6.16
N ILE A 40 16.09 11.19 -6.60
CA ILE A 40 14.80 11.24 -7.30
C ILE A 40 13.66 10.93 -6.34
N LEU A 41 13.86 9.96 -5.46
CA LEU A 41 12.85 9.50 -4.50
C LEU A 41 12.88 10.29 -3.19
N LYS A 42 13.75 11.30 -3.05
CA LYS A 42 13.77 12.18 -1.88
C LYS A 42 12.40 12.83 -1.64
N GLY A 43 11.73 12.43 -0.58
CA GLY A 43 10.38 12.91 -0.24
C GLY A 43 9.25 11.97 -0.66
N TRP A 44 9.56 10.81 -1.22
CA TRP A 44 8.61 9.71 -1.38
C TRP A 44 8.55 8.85 -0.12
N TYR A 45 7.39 8.24 0.12
CA TYR A 45 7.17 7.33 1.24
C TYR A 45 6.03 6.36 0.92
N PHE A 46 6.01 5.20 1.57
CA PHE A 46 4.81 4.36 1.57
C PHE A 46 3.86 4.76 2.70
N PRO A 47 2.56 4.96 2.42
CA PRO A 47 1.56 5.22 3.46
C PRO A 47 1.53 4.14 4.53
N ASN A 48 1.26 4.56 5.77
CA ASN A 48 0.95 3.62 6.84
C ASN A 48 -0.31 2.83 6.49
N TRP A 49 -0.34 1.54 6.82
CA TRP A 49 -1.49 0.68 6.53
C TRP A 49 -2.79 1.21 7.13
N GLU A 50 -2.71 1.77 8.33
CA GLU A 50 -3.85 2.24 9.13
C GLU A 50 -4.40 3.60 8.67
N ASP A 51 -3.69 4.29 7.76
CA ASP A 51 -4.07 5.63 7.33
C ASP A 51 -5.12 5.59 6.19
N ASP A 52 -6.36 5.31 6.55
CA ASP A 52 -7.50 5.24 5.60
C ASP A 52 -7.64 6.46 4.71
N GLU A 53 -7.32 7.65 5.21
CA GLU A 53 -7.43 8.88 4.43
C GLU A 53 -6.36 8.94 3.34
N ILE A 54 -5.09 8.67 3.68
CA ILE A 54 -4.02 8.66 2.69
C ILE A 54 -4.27 7.60 1.61
N TRP A 55 -4.77 6.43 1.98
CA TRP A 55 -5.08 5.38 1.01
C TRP A 55 -6.24 5.73 0.09
N LYS A 56 -7.28 6.41 0.60
CA LYS A 56 -8.35 6.98 -0.25
C LYS A 56 -7.80 8.04 -1.20
N LYS A 57 -6.92 8.94 -0.73
CA LYS A 57 -6.28 9.96 -1.57
C LYS A 57 -5.41 9.33 -2.66
N GLN A 58 -4.62 8.30 -2.30
CA GLN A 58 -3.79 7.55 -3.25
C GLN A 58 -4.65 6.86 -4.32
N TYR A 59 -5.70 6.18 -3.89
CA TYR A 59 -6.66 5.53 -4.79
C TYR A 59 -7.37 6.53 -5.71
N GLY A 60 -7.80 7.67 -5.16
CA GLY A 60 -8.46 8.73 -5.91
C GLY A 60 -7.60 9.28 -7.04
N ARG A 61 -6.28 9.29 -6.87
CA ARG A 61 -5.33 9.73 -7.90
C ARG A 61 -5.25 8.81 -9.11
N LEU A 62 -5.59 7.53 -8.96
CA LEU A 62 -5.67 6.60 -10.09
C LEU A 62 -6.75 7.03 -11.12
N SER A 63 -7.73 7.82 -10.69
CA SER A 63 -8.81 8.33 -11.57
C SER A 63 -8.32 9.24 -12.68
N GLY A 64 -7.22 9.95 -12.47
CA GLY A 64 -6.61 10.85 -13.46
C GLY A 64 -5.41 10.24 -14.18
N SER A 65 -5.14 8.96 -13.94
CA SER A 65 -3.96 8.27 -14.49
C SER A 65 -4.28 7.56 -15.80
N VAL A 66 -3.28 7.41 -16.67
CA VAL A 66 -3.36 6.67 -17.94
C VAL A 66 -2.52 5.39 -17.88
N GLY A 67 -2.76 4.46 -18.79
CA GLY A 67 -1.97 3.23 -18.90
C GLY A 67 -2.11 2.28 -17.70
N TYR A 68 -1.00 1.86 -17.11
CA TYR A 68 -0.97 0.84 -16.05
C TYR A 68 -1.84 1.20 -14.85
N SER A 69 -1.73 2.43 -14.33
CA SER A 69 -2.48 2.90 -13.17
C SER A 69 -4.01 2.97 -13.41
N ALA A 70 -4.44 3.25 -14.64
CA ALA A 70 -5.85 3.18 -15.02
C ALA A 70 -6.38 1.74 -14.98
N ASN A 71 -5.56 0.77 -15.41
CA ASN A 71 -5.90 -0.65 -15.37
C ASN A 71 -5.97 -1.17 -13.93
N ILE A 72 -5.10 -0.69 -13.04
CA ILE A 72 -5.18 -0.98 -11.60
C ILE A 72 -6.52 -0.53 -11.03
N LYS A 73 -6.98 0.69 -11.33
CA LYS A 73 -8.27 1.17 -10.82
C LYS A 73 -9.47 0.33 -11.32
N LYS A 74 -9.41 -0.14 -12.57
CA LYS A 74 -10.46 -1.02 -13.13
C LYS A 74 -10.48 -2.39 -12.44
N LYS A 75 -9.31 -2.93 -12.07
CA LYS A 75 -9.18 -4.22 -11.37
C LYS A 75 -9.53 -4.12 -9.88
N TYR A 76 -9.16 -3.03 -9.23
CA TYR A 76 -9.37 -2.79 -7.80
C TYR A 76 -10.29 -1.59 -7.62
N THR A 77 -11.59 -1.84 -7.52
CA THR A 77 -12.65 -0.80 -7.57
C THR A 77 -12.85 -0.06 -6.24
N THR A 78 -12.15 -0.47 -5.18
CA THR A 78 -12.23 0.14 -3.84
C THR A 78 -10.85 0.49 -3.30
N PRO A 79 -10.73 1.54 -2.46
CA PRO A 79 -9.46 1.86 -1.80
C PRO A 79 -8.89 0.69 -0.99
N GLN A 80 -9.77 -0.09 -0.34
CA GLN A 80 -9.37 -1.27 0.43
C GLN A 80 -8.79 -2.38 -0.46
N SER A 81 -9.44 -2.72 -1.59
CA SER A 81 -8.93 -3.73 -2.52
C SER A 81 -7.61 -3.29 -3.17
N PHE A 82 -7.46 -1.99 -3.46
CA PHE A 82 -6.20 -1.43 -3.94
C PHE A 82 -5.10 -1.51 -2.88
N ARG A 83 -5.41 -1.17 -1.63
CA ARG A 83 -4.48 -1.28 -0.51
C ARG A 83 -4.04 -2.74 -0.29
N ASP A 84 -4.98 -3.69 -0.32
CA ASP A 84 -4.69 -5.13 -0.23
C ASP A 84 -3.86 -5.63 -1.42
N TYR A 85 -4.08 -5.11 -2.63
CA TYR A 85 -3.18 -5.36 -3.76
C TYR A 85 -1.76 -4.86 -3.49
N CYS A 86 -1.60 -3.61 -3.02
CA CYS A 86 -0.30 -3.07 -2.68
C CYS A 86 0.41 -3.88 -1.58
N PHE A 87 -0.34 -4.46 -0.63
CA PHE A 87 0.20 -5.40 0.36
C PHE A 87 0.82 -6.64 -0.28
N GLU A 88 0.10 -7.28 -1.18
CA GLU A 88 0.57 -8.50 -1.84
C GLU A 88 1.75 -8.22 -2.78
N GLU A 89 1.78 -7.07 -3.45
CA GLU A 89 2.96 -6.64 -4.22
C GLU A 89 4.15 -6.33 -3.33
N ALA A 90 3.93 -5.67 -2.19
CA ALA A 90 4.97 -5.38 -1.22
C ALA A 90 5.60 -6.66 -0.64
N LYS A 91 4.82 -7.75 -0.52
CA LYS A 91 5.32 -9.07 -0.12
C LYS A 91 6.19 -9.75 -1.19
N LYS A 92 5.94 -9.46 -2.46
CA LYS A 92 6.73 -9.98 -3.59
C LYS A 92 8.01 -9.19 -3.81
N ALA A 93 8.04 -7.91 -3.42
CA ALA A 93 9.22 -7.07 -3.51
C ALA A 93 10.32 -7.57 -2.58
N THR A 94 11.34 -8.20 -3.18
CA THR A 94 12.53 -8.70 -2.47
C THR A 94 13.52 -7.59 -2.14
N ASN A 95 13.49 -6.48 -2.87
CA ASN A 95 14.26 -5.28 -2.58
C ASN A 95 13.38 -4.04 -2.68
N LEU A 96 13.51 -3.14 -1.69
CA LEU A 96 12.84 -1.84 -1.66
C LEU A 96 13.65 -0.76 -2.43
N GLU A 97 14.89 -1.06 -2.78
CA GLU A 97 15.80 -0.15 -3.49
C GLU A 97 15.41 -0.01 -4.96
N GLY A 98 15.53 1.21 -5.48
CA GLY A 98 15.39 1.49 -6.92
C GLY A 98 13.96 1.50 -7.46
N CYS A 99 12.95 1.31 -6.61
CA CYS A 99 11.55 1.36 -7.02
C CYS A 99 11.25 0.54 -8.31
N PRO A 100 11.45 -0.79 -8.32
CA PRO A 100 11.40 -1.58 -9.55
C PRO A 100 10.06 -1.39 -10.28
N SER A 101 10.12 -0.61 -11.37
CA SER A 101 8.97 -0.01 -12.06
C SER A 101 8.18 -0.98 -12.91
N ASN A 102 8.60 -2.25 -12.98
CA ASN A 102 8.12 -3.15 -14.02
C ASN A 102 6.68 -3.60 -13.81
N GLU A 103 6.14 -3.60 -12.58
CA GLU A 103 4.78 -4.08 -12.31
C GLU A 103 4.01 -3.25 -11.26
N GLY A 104 4.34 -1.96 -11.13
CA GLY A 104 3.55 -1.03 -10.32
C GLY A 104 3.64 -1.30 -8.81
N TRP A 105 4.77 -0.95 -8.23
CA TRP A 105 5.06 -1.20 -6.83
C TRP A 105 4.41 -0.15 -5.90
N CYS A 106 3.09 -0.28 -5.83
CA CYS A 106 2.01 0.62 -5.36
C CYS A 106 1.84 1.91 -6.16
N THR A 107 1.75 1.72 -7.49
CA THR A 107 1.82 2.73 -8.56
C THR A 107 2.95 3.74 -8.35
N THR A 108 4.12 3.11 -8.14
CA THR A 108 5.50 3.58 -8.27
C THR A 108 6.05 4.34 -7.07
N CYS A 109 6.03 3.65 -5.93
CA CYS A 109 6.74 3.91 -4.67
C CYS A 109 6.15 4.89 -3.67
N GLY A 110 4.82 4.82 -3.63
CA GLY A 110 4.09 4.99 -2.39
C GLY A 110 3.27 6.24 -2.44
N ARG A 111 3.93 7.40 -2.33
CA ARG A 111 3.31 8.72 -2.35
C ARG A 111 4.41 9.76 -2.20
N GLU A 112 4.33 10.86 -2.93
CA GLU A 112 5.20 12.01 -2.68
C GLU A 112 4.61 12.88 -1.56
N LYS A 113 5.42 13.30 -0.59
CA LYS A 113 4.98 14.19 0.52
C LYS A 113 4.32 15.48 0.05
N ALA A 114 4.69 15.99 -1.12
CA ALA A 114 4.07 17.18 -1.72
C ALA A 114 2.56 16.99 -1.98
N TRP A 115 2.10 15.74 -2.11
CA TRP A 115 0.70 15.42 -2.38
C TRP A 115 -0.19 15.53 -1.15
N ASP A 116 0.39 15.65 0.05
CA ASP A 116 -0.34 15.75 1.32
C ASP A 116 -0.70 17.18 1.70
N ARG A 117 -0.06 18.17 1.06
CA ARG A 117 -0.28 19.61 1.30
C ARG A 117 -1.49 20.18 0.53
N LYS A 118 -2.28 19.32 -0.12
CA LYS A 118 -3.55 19.67 -0.78
C LYS A 118 -4.70 18.99 -0.07
#